data_AF-A0A3B3ZUT4-F1
#
_entry.id   AF-A0A3B3ZUT4-F1
#
_cell.length_a   1.000
_cell.length_b   1.000
_cell.length_c   1.000
_cell.angle_alpha   90.00
_cell.angle_beta   90.00
_cell.angle_gamma   90.00
#
_symmetry.space_group_name_H-M   'P 1'
#
loop_
_entity.id
_entity.type
_entity.pdbx_description
1 polymer ?
#
loop_
_entity_poly.entity_id
_entity_poly.type
_entity_poly.pdbx_seq_one_letter_code
_entity_poly.pdbx_strand_id
1 'polypeptide(L)'
;MPLTNKKKLGKDTAVQGTNDSSVVSKVSAAAQGYFEDVYLQHFVCKVARRAPLINRGYYVRWRAVDHCVRRFLEKTSNCPKRQILSLGAGFDSLYFRLRSCRILTNAVVFEVDFPDVARRKSALINSNETLMEMLGSDDERLKGQVSLHRFDSTELIDS
;
A
#
# COMPACT_ATOMS: atom_id res chain seq x y z
N MET A 1 1.96 -21.47 28.95
CA MET A 1 2.74 -20.72 27.94
C MET A 1 2.33 -21.21 26.56
N PRO A 2 1.84 -20.37 25.64
CA PRO A 2 1.50 -20.85 24.31
C PRO A 2 2.79 -21.07 23.52
N LEU A 3 2.93 -22.28 22.97
CA LEU A 3 4.03 -22.64 22.08
C LEU A 3 3.82 -21.95 20.73
N THR A 4 4.37 -20.73 20.58
CA THR A 4 4.43 -20.06 19.28
C THR A 4 5.21 -20.92 18.29
N ASN A 5 4.51 -21.40 17.27
CA ASN A 5 4.99 -22.37 16.30
C ASN A 5 6.09 -21.76 15.42
N LYS A 6 7.37 -22.05 15.72
CA LYS A 6 8.56 -21.53 15.01
C LYS A 6 8.50 -21.69 13.48
N LYS A 7 7.77 -22.70 12.97
CA LYS A 7 7.54 -22.90 11.52
C LYS A 7 6.66 -21.82 10.90
N LYS A 8 5.67 -21.28 11.64
CA LYS A 8 4.78 -20.21 11.17
C LYS A 8 5.56 -18.89 11.06
N LEU A 9 6.36 -18.57 12.08
CA LEU A 9 7.22 -17.39 12.09
C LEU A 9 8.24 -17.38 10.92
N GLY A 10 8.86 -18.51 10.61
CA GLY A 10 9.77 -18.61 9.47
C GLY A 10 9.09 -18.43 8.11
N LYS A 11 7.85 -18.92 7.96
CA LYS A 11 7.03 -18.72 6.75
C LYS A 11 6.59 -17.27 6.61
N ASP A 12 6.18 -16.64 7.72
CA ASP A 12 5.75 -15.24 7.73
C ASP A 12 6.92 -14.31 7.37
N THR A 13 8.12 -14.56 7.88
CA THR A 13 9.34 -13.81 7.51
C THR A 13 9.66 -13.93 6.00
N ALA A 14 9.52 -15.13 5.41
CA ALA A 14 9.74 -15.32 3.98
C ALA A 14 8.70 -14.57 3.12
N VAL A 15 7.43 -14.55 3.56
CA VAL A 15 6.36 -13.79 2.90
C VAL A 15 6.63 -12.28 2.99
N GLN A 16 7.09 -11.79 4.15
CA GLN A 16 7.46 -10.38 4.33
C GLN A 16 8.66 -9.96 3.46
N GLY A 17 9.63 -10.84 3.22
CA GLY A 17 10.72 -10.57 2.28
C GLY A 17 10.26 -10.37 0.83
N THR A 18 9.10 -10.91 0.47
CA THR A 18 8.48 -10.70 -0.85
C THR A 18 8.03 -9.26 -1.04
N ASN A 19 7.57 -8.59 0.02
CA ASN A 19 7.20 -7.18 -0.03
C ASN A 19 8.41 -6.31 -0.41
N ASP A 20 9.57 -6.54 0.22
CA ASP A 20 10.78 -5.76 0.00
C ASP A 20 11.29 -5.91 -1.45
N SER A 21 11.26 -7.14 -1.99
CA SER A 21 11.60 -7.38 -3.41
C SER A 21 10.60 -6.74 -4.37
N SER A 22 9.32 -6.72 -3.99
CA SER A 22 8.24 -6.18 -4.81
C SER A 22 8.31 -4.66 -4.93
N VAL A 23 8.52 -3.95 -3.82
CA VAL A 23 8.61 -2.48 -3.84
C VAL A 23 9.82 -2.01 -4.67
N VAL A 24 10.97 -2.70 -4.58
CA VAL A 24 12.15 -2.41 -5.40
C VAL A 24 11.84 -2.57 -6.88
N SER A 25 11.05 -3.58 -7.24
CA SER A 25 10.66 -3.82 -8.63
C SER A 25 9.66 -2.77 -9.14
N LYS A 26 8.75 -2.28 -8.28
CA LYS A 26 7.89 -1.14 -8.61
C LYS A 26 8.71 0.13 -8.83
N VAL A 27 9.67 0.44 -7.95
CA VAL A 27 10.56 1.60 -8.09
C VAL A 27 11.41 1.51 -9.35
N SER A 28 11.96 0.33 -9.66
CA SER A 28 12.68 0.11 -10.92
C SER A 28 11.80 0.42 -12.13
N ALA A 29 10.56 -0.06 -12.16
CA ALA A 29 9.65 0.22 -13.27
C ALA A 29 9.32 1.73 -13.39
N ALA A 30 9.02 2.39 -12.27
CA ALA A 30 8.74 3.82 -12.23
C ALA A 30 9.95 4.66 -12.69
N ALA A 31 11.15 4.36 -12.18
CA ALA A 31 12.39 5.05 -12.56
C ALA A 31 12.80 4.83 -14.03
N GLN A 32 12.27 3.80 -14.69
CA GLN A 32 12.46 3.57 -16.12
C GLN A 32 11.32 4.15 -16.98
N GLY A 33 10.40 4.91 -16.37
CA GLY A 33 9.32 5.62 -17.08
C GLY A 33 8.14 4.74 -17.50
N TYR A 34 8.01 3.53 -16.96
CA TYR A 34 6.83 2.69 -17.28
C TYR A 34 5.54 3.30 -16.73
N PHE A 35 5.61 3.94 -15.56
CA PHE A 35 4.51 4.70 -14.97
C PHE A 35 5.08 5.76 -14.01
N GLU A 36 4.27 6.76 -13.70
CA GLU A 36 4.66 7.84 -12.78
C GLU A 36 4.17 7.55 -11.36
N ASP A 37 5.11 7.51 -10.42
CA ASP A 37 4.82 7.28 -9.01
C ASP A 37 5.94 7.86 -8.15
N VAL A 38 5.82 9.14 -7.82
CA VAL A 38 6.81 9.89 -7.03
C VAL A 38 6.87 9.46 -5.57
N TYR A 39 5.92 8.64 -5.10
CA TYR A 39 5.80 8.26 -3.70
C TYR A 39 6.53 6.96 -3.37
N LEU A 40 6.64 6.03 -4.33
CA LEU A 40 7.30 4.73 -4.10
C LEU A 40 8.72 4.84 -3.59
N GLN A 41 9.46 5.89 -3.98
CA GLN A 41 10.83 6.12 -3.53
C GLN A 41 10.95 6.29 -2.01
N HIS A 42 9.89 6.77 -1.34
CA HIS A 42 9.87 6.96 0.10
C HIS A 42 9.66 5.66 0.88
N PHE A 43 9.35 4.55 0.19
CA PHE A 43 9.14 3.25 0.80
C PHE A 43 10.26 2.23 0.52
N VAL A 44 11.37 2.67 -0.05
CA VAL A 44 12.53 1.80 -0.34
C VAL A 44 13.80 2.30 0.33
N CYS A 45 14.54 1.37 0.93
CA CYS A 45 15.87 1.69 1.46
C CYS A 45 16.96 1.60 0.38
N LYS A 46 16.74 0.80 -0.67
CA LYS A 46 17.70 0.58 -1.77
C LYS A 46 16.98 0.51 -3.10
N VAL A 47 17.47 1.25 -4.07
CA VAL A 47 17.03 1.17 -5.46
C VAL A 47 17.88 0.13 -6.18
N ALA A 48 17.25 -0.77 -6.93
CA ALA A 48 17.94 -1.73 -7.78
C ALA A 48 17.20 -1.88 -9.11
N ARG A 49 17.95 -1.87 -10.21
CA ARG A 49 17.39 -2.05 -11.55
C ARG A 49 16.96 -3.49 -11.76
N ARG A 50 15.79 -3.69 -12.37
CA ARG A 50 15.28 -5.00 -12.82
C ARG A 50 15.36 -5.11 -14.34
N ALA A 51 15.33 -6.35 -14.83
CA ALA A 51 15.28 -6.63 -16.27
C ALA A 51 14.02 -6.01 -16.91
N PRO A 52 14.06 -5.58 -18.18
CA PRO A 52 12.91 -4.97 -18.86
C PRO A 52 11.62 -5.80 -18.81
N LEU A 53 11.74 -7.13 -18.89
CA LEU A 53 10.60 -8.05 -18.79
C LEU A 53 9.91 -7.97 -17.42
N ILE A 54 10.70 -7.84 -16.34
CA ILE A 54 10.16 -7.67 -14.98
C ILE A 54 9.46 -6.31 -14.85
N ASN A 55 10.09 -5.23 -15.34
CA ASN A 55 9.47 -3.90 -15.32
C ASN A 55 8.13 -3.89 -16.09
N ARG A 56 8.08 -4.57 -17.24
CA ARG A 56 6.85 -4.73 -18.03
C ARG A 56 5.76 -5.48 -17.24
N GLY A 57 6.12 -6.54 -16.52
CA GLY A 57 5.18 -7.25 -15.64
C GLY A 57 4.62 -6.35 -14.54
N TYR A 58 5.47 -5.56 -13.89
CA TYR A 58 5.05 -4.60 -12.87
C TYR A 58 4.22 -3.45 -13.43
N TYR A 59 4.51 -2.98 -14.65
CA TYR A 59 3.67 -2.01 -15.36
C TYR A 59 2.26 -2.53 -15.57
N VAL A 60 2.11 -3.75 -16.11
CA VAL A 60 0.79 -4.36 -16.34
C VAL A 60 0.03 -4.50 -15.01
N ARG A 61 0.70 -4.99 -13.96
CA ARG A 61 0.12 -5.09 -12.62
C ARG A 61 -0.34 -3.73 -12.09
N TRP A 62 0.51 -2.71 -12.20
CA TRP A 62 0.21 -1.35 -11.73
C TRP A 62 -0.98 -0.76 -12.49
N ARG A 63 -0.98 -0.84 -13.84
CA ARG A 63 -2.05 -0.34 -14.70
C ARG A 63 -3.38 -1.03 -14.45
N ALA A 64 -3.38 -2.35 -14.23
CA ALA A 64 -4.60 -3.08 -13.96
C ALA A 64 -5.27 -2.61 -12.68
N VAL A 65 -4.50 -2.49 -11.58
CA VAL A 65 -5.02 -2.01 -10.29
C VAL A 65 -5.47 -0.55 -10.38
N ASP A 66 -4.63 0.33 -10.94
CA ASP A 66 -4.96 1.75 -11.10
C ASP A 66 -6.23 1.94 -11.94
N HIS A 67 -6.36 1.21 -13.05
CA HIS A 67 -7.57 1.24 -13.88
C HIS A 67 -8.80 0.81 -13.08
N CYS A 68 -8.76 -0.35 -12.42
CA CYS A 68 -9.91 -0.84 -11.66
C CYS A 68 -10.35 0.13 -10.56
N VAL A 69 -9.40 0.69 -9.81
CA VAL A 69 -9.70 1.61 -8.71
C VAL A 69 -10.28 2.93 -9.23
N ARG A 70 -9.70 3.51 -10.28
CA ARG A 70 -10.26 4.72 -10.92
C ARG A 70 -11.66 4.49 -11.45
N ARG A 71 -11.89 3.37 -12.13
CA ARG A 71 -13.22 3.01 -12.65
C ARG A 71 -14.24 2.79 -11.53
N PHE A 72 -13.83 2.17 -10.43
CA PHE A 72 -14.68 2.06 -9.24
C PHE A 72 -15.07 3.44 -8.71
N LEU A 73 -14.09 4.35 -8.53
CA LEU A 73 -14.33 5.71 -8.03
C LEU A 73 -15.23 6.54 -8.97
N GLU A 74 -15.03 6.41 -10.29
CA GLU A 74 -15.87 7.02 -11.32
C GLU A 74 -17.30 6.50 -11.26
N LYS A 75 -17.49 5.18 -11.26
CA LYS A 75 -18.83 4.56 -11.33
C LYS A 75 -19.64 4.72 -10.05
N THR A 76 -18.96 4.98 -8.93
CA THR A 76 -19.59 5.19 -7.62
C THR A 76 -19.58 6.65 -7.20
N SER A 77 -19.39 7.60 -8.12
CA SER A 77 -19.29 9.05 -7.82
C SER A 77 -20.46 9.60 -7.00
N ASN A 78 -21.65 9.03 -7.20
CA ASN A 78 -22.89 9.46 -6.55
C ASN A 78 -23.12 8.77 -5.19
N CYS A 79 -22.26 7.82 -4.80
CA CYS A 79 -22.36 7.16 -3.52
C CYS A 79 -21.85 8.09 -2.40
N PRO A 80 -22.61 8.25 -1.30
CA PRO A 80 -22.25 9.18 -0.23
C PRO A 80 -20.99 8.75 0.54
N LYS A 81 -20.65 7.45 0.53
CA LYS A 81 -19.45 6.91 1.17
C LYS A 81 -18.90 5.74 0.37
N ARG A 82 -17.61 5.78 0.07
CA ARG A 82 -16.87 4.74 -0.68
C ARG A 82 -15.70 4.24 0.14
N GLN A 83 -15.35 2.97 -0.05
CA GLN A 83 -14.28 2.32 0.70
C GLN A 83 -13.46 1.45 -0.25
N ILE A 84 -12.15 1.59 -0.18
CA ILE A 84 -11.18 0.76 -0.89
C ILE A 84 -10.40 0.00 0.18
N LEU A 85 -10.44 -1.32 0.16
CA LEU A 85 -9.69 -2.17 1.09
C LEU A 85 -8.57 -2.89 0.33
N SER A 86 -7.32 -2.51 0.60
CA SER A 86 -6.13 -3.16 0.04
C SER A 86 -5.60 -4.22 1.00
N LEU A 87 -5.76 -5.48 0.63
CA LEU A 87 -5.28 -6.64 1.39
C LEU A 87 -3.86 -7.00 0.95
N GLY A 88 -2.94 -7.13 1.90
CA GLY A 88 -1.51 -7.30 1.60
C GLY A 88 -0.96 -6.08 0.86
N ALA A 89 -1.32 -4.88 1.36
CA ALA A 89 -0.96 -3.62 0.71
C ALA A 89 0.55 -3.43 0.58
N GLY A 90 1.32 -3.99 1.52
CA GLY A 90 2.75 -3.82 1.60
C GLY A 90 3.12 -2.34 1.56
N PHE A 91 4.16 -2.04 0.79
CA PHE A 91 4.60 -0.67 0.53
C PHE A 91 3.98 -0.06 -0.75
N ASP A 92 2.70 -0.33 -1.04
CA ASP A 92 1.99 0.40 -2.10
C ASP A 92 1.82 1.89 -1.75
N SER A 93 1.86 2.74 -2.77
CA SER A 93 1.64 4.18 -2.67
C SER A 93 0.29 4.63 -3.26
N LEU A 94 -0.63 3.70 -3.55
CA LEU A 94 -1.93 3.97 -4.18
C LEU A 94 -2.69 5.11 -3.50
N TYR A 95 -2.80 5.10 -2.17
CA TYR A 95 -3.45 6.19 -1.45
C TYR A 95 -2.89 7.56 -1.83
N PHE A 96 -1.56 7.72 -1.76
CA PHE A 96 -0.89 8.98 -2.05
C PHE A 96 -1.10 9.43 -3.50
N ARG A 97 -1.05 8.48 -4.45
CA ARG A 97 -1.35 8.77 -5.87
C ARG A 97 -2.79 9.25 -6.08
N LEU A 98 -3.77 8.58 -5.47
CA LEU A 98 -5.18 8.96 -5.63
C LEU A 98 -5.47 10.30 -4.93
N ARG A 99 -4.85 10.54 -3.77
CA ARG A 99 -4.95 11.80 -3.03
C ARG A 99 -4.36 12.97 -3.81
N SER A 100 -3.19 12.78 -4.43
CA SER A 100 -2.54 13.84 -5.22
C SER A 100 -3.34 14.21 -6.47
N CYS A 101 -4.02 13.23 -7.05
CA CYS A 101 -4.96 13.43 -8.16
C CYS A 101 -6.32 14.01 -7.71
N ARG A 102 -6.55 14.22 -6.40
CA ARG A 102 -7.82 14.71 -5.82
C ARG A 102 -9.04 13.86 -6.18
N ILE A 103 -8.87 12.55 -6.37
CA ILE A 103 -9.97 11.62 -6.75
C ILE A 103 -10.52 10.80 -5.58
N LEU A 104 -10.11 11.10 -4.33
CA LEU A 104 -10.58 10.44 -3.11
C LEU A 104 -11.75 11.16 -2.40
N THR A 105 -12.48 12.04 -3.08
CA THR A 105 -13.69 12.68 -2.52
C THR A 105 -14.64 11.61 -1.97
N ASN A 106 -15.20 11.76 -0.76
CA ASN A 106 -16.12 10.79 -0.14
C ASN A 106 -15.64 9.32 -0.19
N ALA A 107 -14.33 9.08 -0.25
CA ALA A 107 -13.74 7.75 -0.32
C ALA A 107 -12.70 7.57 0.77
N VAL A 108 -12.64 6.38 1.34
CA VAL A 108 -11.67 5.98 2.36
C VAL A 108 -10.80 4.86 1.79
N VAL A 109 -9.51 4.87 2.09
CA VAL A 109 -8.61 3.76 1.75
C VAL A 109 -8.14 3.10 3.04
N PHE A 110 -8.42 1.81 3.15
CA PHE A 110 -7.94 0.94 4.20
C PHE A 110 -6.84 0.05 3.65
N GLU A 111 -5.74 -0.04 4.38
CA GLU A 111 -4.64 -0.93 4.05
C GLU A 111 -4.46 -1.92 5.18
N VAL A 112 -4.36 -3.19 4.80
CA VAL A 112 -4.23 -4.31 5.72
C VAL A 112 -3.00 -5.12 5.33
N ASP A 113 -2.14 -5.39 6.31
CA ASP A 113 -0.95 -6.23 6.14
C ASP A 113 -0.54 -6.85 7.48
N PHE A 114 0.50 -7.69 7.45
CA PHE A 114 1.12 -8.22 8.65
C PHE A 114 1.61 -7.09 9.57
N PRO A 115 1.53 -7.25 10.90
CA PRO A 115 1.85 -6.20 11.86
C PRO A 115 3.22 -5.55 11.65
N ASP A 116 4.24 -6.34 11.29
CA ASP A 116 5.60 -5.82 11.08
C ASP A 116 5.73 -5.03 9.76
N VAL A 117 5.01 -5.42 8.71
CA VAL A 117 4.97 -4.67 7.44
C VAL A 117 4.24 -3.35 7.64
N ALA A 118 3.07 -3.39 8.29
CA ALA A 118 2.30 -2.19 8.63
C ALA A 118 3.10 -1.23 9.54
N ARG A 119 3.80 -1.76 10.55
CA ARG A 119 4.66 -0.95 11.43
C ARG A 119 5.80 -0.28 10.67
N ARG A 120 6.50 -1.03 9.80
CA ARG A 120 7.56 -0.47 8.94
C ARG A 120 7.02 0.61 8.02
N LYS A 121 5.86 0.40 7.39
CA LYS A 121 5.22 1.39 6.53
C LYS A 121 4.86 2.66 7.31
N SER A 122 4.23 2.51 8.47
CA SER A 122 3.87 3.65 9.33
C SER A 122 5.11 4.42 9.80
N ALA A 123 6.19 3.73 10.17
CA ALA A 123 7.45 4.40 10.51
C ALA A 123 8.01 5.23 9.35
N LEU A 124 8.02 4.68 8.13
CA LEU A 124 8.48 5.39 6.92
C LEU A 124 7.62 6.62 6.61
N ILE A 125 6.30 6.50 6.76
CA ILE A 125 5.35 7.61 6.60
C ILE A 125 5.65 8.70 7.64
N ASN A 126 5.69 8.34 8.92
CA ASN A 126 5.89 9.29 10.02
C ASN A 126 7.24 10.01 9.96
N SER A 127 8.27 9.37 9.38
CA SER A 127 9.59 9.97 9.18
C SER A 127 9.70 10.83 7.91
N ASN A 128 8.64 10.94 7.11
CA ASN A 128 8.66 11.63 5.82
C ASN A 128 7.61 12.74 5.79
N GLU A 129 8.07 14.00 5.80
CA GLU A 129 7.20 15.18 5.82
C GLU A 129 6.21 15.22 4.65
N THR A 130 6.67 14.90 3.43
CA THR A 130 5.81 14.86 2.24
C THR A 130 4.67 13.85 2.38
N LEU A 131 4.93 12.67 2.97
CA LEU A 131 3.88 11.67 3.21
C LEU A 131 2.94 12.09 4.35
N MET A 132 3.48 12.74 5.40
CA MET A 132 2.69 13.25 6.52
C MET A 132 1.75 14.39 6.11
N GLU A 133 2.20 15.33 5.29
CA GLU A 133 1.38 16.42 4.76
C GLU A 133 0.18 15.90 3.95
N MET A 134 0.40 14.83 3.18
CA MET A 134 -0.66 14.16 2.42
C MET A 134 -1.72 13.50 3.31
N LEU A 135 -1.38 13.16 4.56
CA LEU A 135 -2.30 12.61 5.56
C LEU A 135 -2.98 13.69 6.41
N GLY A 136 -2.30 14.81 6.68
CA GLY A 136 -2.73 15.84 7.65
C GLY A 136 -3.58 16.98 7.10
N SER A 137 -3.97 16.95 5.82
CA SER A 137 -4.64 18.07 5.16
C SER A 137 -6.18 18.06 5.21
N ASP A 138 -6.83 17.17 5.98
CA ASP A 138 -8.28 17.17 6.15
C ASP A 138 -8.75 17.39 7.60
N ASP A 139 -9.58 18.43 7.70
CA ASP A 139 -10.52 18.85 8.75
C ASP A 139 -10.99 17.75 9.73
N GLU A 140 -11.17 18.13 11.00
CA GLU A 140 -11.55 17.34 12.19
C GLU A 140 -12.74 16.36 11.98
N ARG A 141 -13.48 16.47 10.87
CA ARG A 141 -14.62 15.65 10.45
C ARG A 141 -14.25 14.33 9.75
N LEU A 142 -13.00 14.13 9.32
CA LEU A 142 -12.58 12.98 8.48
C LEU A 142 -11.55 12.04 9.13
N LYS A 143 -11.49 11.98 10.48
CA LYS A 143 -10.62 11.12 11.33
C LYS A 143 -10.58 9.60 11.02
N GLY A 144 -11.18 9.11 9.93
CA GLY A 144 -11.20 7.70 9.53
C GLY A 144 -10.69 7.38 8.12
N GLN A 145 -9.96 8.28 7.45
CA GLN A 145 -9.62 8.09 6.02
C GLN A 145 -8.37 7.26 5.72
N VAL A 146 -7.51 7.00 6.71
CA VAL A 146 -6.48 5.96 6.66
C VAL A 146 -6.41 5.31 8.04
N SER A 147 -7.20 4.26 8.23
CA SER A 147 -6.95 3.34 9.33
C SER A 147 -6.09 2.20 8.78
N LEU A 148 -4.78 2.26 9.07
CA LEU A 148 -3.90 1.10 8.96
C LEU A 148 -4.34 0.10 10.03
N HIS A 149 -5.24 -0.80 9.65
CA HIS A 149 -5.72 -1.83 10.56
C HIS A 149 -4.72 -2.97 10.60
N ARG A 150 -4.21 -3.25 11.80
CA ARG A 150 -3.46 -4.46 12.12
C ARG A 150 -4.35 -5.66 11.83
N PHE A 151 -3.88 -6.59 11.01
CA PHE A 151 -4.55 -7.87 10.81
C PHE A 151 -3.65 -8.98 11.30
N ASP A 152 -4.07 -9.65 12.37
CA ASP A 152 -3.41 -10.86 12.85
C ASP A 152 -4.15 -12.07 12.28
N SER A 153 -3.50 -12.79 11.38
CA SER A 153 -4.03 -14.04 10.80
C SER A 153 -4.34 -15.14 11.82
N THR A 154 -3.99 -14.95 13.11
CA THR A 154 -4.38 -15.86 14.20
C THR A 154 -5.78 -15.61 14.74
N GLU A 155 -6.42 -14.47 14.47
CA GLU A 155 -7.78 -14.18 14.94
C GLU A 155 -8.88 -14.89 14.11
N LEU A 156 -8.52 -15.52 12.99
CA LEU A 156 -9.47 -16.24 12.12
C LEU A 156 -9.65 -17.72 12.46
N ILE A 157 -8.99 -18.25 13.50
CA ILE A 157 -9.08 -19.68 13.85
C ILE A 157 -9.94 -19.93 15.10
N ASP A 158 -10.37 -18.89 15.81
CA ASP A 158 -11.27 -18.98 16.96
C ASP A 158 -12.59 -18.22 16.72
N SER A 159 -13.35 -18.59 15.68
CA SER A 159 -14.74 -18.16 15.48
C SER A 159 -15.59 -19.29 14.94
#